data_AF-A0A9W8GH85-F1
#
_entry.id   AF-A0A9W8GH85-F1
#
_cell.length_a   1.000
_cell.length_b   1.000
_cell.length_c   1.000
_cell.angle_alpha   90.00
_cell.angle_beta   90.00
_cell.angle_gamma   90.00
#
_symmetry.space_group_name_H-M   'P 1'
#
loop_
_entity.id
_entity.type
_entity.pdbx_description
1 polymer ?
#
loop_
_entity_poly.entity_id
_entity_poly.type
_entity_poly.pdbx_seq_one_letter_code
_entity_poly.pdbx_strand_id
1 'polypeptide(L)'
;MLGPLAEIQAKVERSLKNRAIVLRKMTEVLYSCEDRGLRFEILMEHVQGHLHTIKFKRLEGSWWAYKKLTVAITDDIQSSEVMVR
;
A
#
# COMPACT_ATOMS: atom_id res chain seq x y z
N MET A 1 -5.23 -14.84 15.36
CA MET A 1 -5.00 -13.39 15.26
C MET A 1 -3.96 -13.19 14.17
N LEU A 2 -4.21 -12.29 13.20
CA LEU A 2 -3.21 -11.96 12.18
C LEU A 2 -2.08 -11.16 12.84
N GLY A 3 -0.83 -11.39 12.43
CA GLY A 3 0.28 -10.57 12.93
C GLY A 3 0.19 -9.11 12.41
N PRO A 4 0.87 -8.14 13.04
CA PRO A 4 0.78 -6.72 12.67
C PRO A 4 1.05 -6.44 11.19
N LEU A 5 2.02 -7.16 10.59
CA LEU A 5 2.30 -7.07 9.15
C LEU A 5 1.11 -7.51 8.29
N ALA A 6 0.44 -8.60 8.66
CA ALA A 6 -0.68 -9.13 7.90
C ALA A 6 -1.91 -8.20 7.95
N GLU A 7 -2.10 -7.48 9.06
CA GLU A 7 -3.15 -6.45 9.16
C GLU A 7 -2.87 -5.26 8.23
N ILE A 8 -1.62 -4.78 8.21
CA ILE A 8 -1.19 -3.70 7.31
C ILE A 8 -1.34 -4.14 5.85
N GLN A 9 -0.93 -5.36 5.52
CA GLN A 9 -1.09 -5.93 4.19
C GLN A 9 -2.56 -5.98 3.77
N ALA A 10 -3.45 -6.44 4.65
CA ALA A 10 -4.87 -6.49 4.36
C ALA A 10 -5.46 -5.09 4.10
N LYS A 11 -5.04 -4.07 4.85
CA LYS A 11 -5.45 -2.67 4.63
C LYS A 11 -4.97 -2.15 3.27
N VAL A 12 -3.70 -2.37 2.94
CA VAL A 12 -3.11 -1.96 1.65
C VAL A 12 -3.82 -2.66 0.49
N GLU A 13 -3.95 -3.99 0.54
CA GLU A 13 -4.62 -4.76 -0.51
C GLU A 13 -6.06 -4.31 -0.73
N ARG A 14 -6.79 -4.00 0.35
CA ARG A 14 -8.16 -3.47 0.26
C ARG A 14 -8.19 -2.11 -0.45
N SER A 15 -7.29 -1.19 -0.08
CA SER A 15 -7.21 0.14 -0.69
C SER A 15 -6.91 0.06 -2.19
N LEU A 16 -5.99 -0.84 -2.58
CA LEU A 16 -5.65 -1.10 -3.99
C LEU A 16 -6.82 -1.71 -4.76
N LYS A 17 -7.48 -2.74 -4.21
CA LYS A 17 -8.64 -3.41 -4.82
C LYS A 17 -9.80 -2.44 -5.03
N ASN A 18 -10.09 -1.57 -4.05
CA ASN A 18 -11.15 -0.56 -4.14
C ASN A 18 -10.92 0.46 -5.28
N ARG A 19 -9.66 0.67 -5.69
CA ARG A 19 -9.29 1.55 -6.81
C ARG A 19 -9.13 0.80 -8.14
N ALA A 20 -9.46 -0.50 -8.18
CA ALA A 20 -9.24 -1.38 -9.32
C ALA A 20 -7.78 -1.42 -9.80
N ILE A 21 -6.83 -1.28 -8.87
CA ILE A 21 -5.40 -1.36 -9.16
C ILE A 21 -5.02 -2.82 -9.27
N VAL A 22 -4.36 -3.19 -10.36
CA VAL A 22 -3.83 -4.54 -10.54
C VAL A 22 -2.66 -4.71 -9.59
N LEU A 23 -2.73 -5.73 -8.72
CA LEU A 23 -1.68 -6.02 -7.76
C LEU A 23 -1.15 -7.45 -7.96
N ARG A 24 0.16 -7.60 -7.87
CA ARG A 24 0.85 -8.89 -7.88
C ARG A 24 1.78 -8.96 -6.68
N LYS A 25 1.56 -9.92 -5.79
CA LYS A 25 2.47 -10.20 -4.68
C LYS A 25 3.74 -10.87 -5.23
N MET A 26 4.88 -10.22 -5.06
CA MET A 26 6.18 -10.68 -5.56
C MET A 26 6.93 -11.46 -4.49
N THR A 27 6.89 -10.97 -3.25
CA THR A 27 7.41 -11.66 -2.07
C THR A 27 6.44 -11.48 -0.91
N GLU A 28 6.77 -11.99 0.27
CA GLU A 28 5.96 -11.73 1.47
C GLU A 28 5.80 -10.23 1.75
N VAL A 29 6.80 -9.42 1.43
CA VAL A 29 6.88 -7.99 1.76
C VAL A 29 6.82 -7.05 0.55
N LEU A 30 6.84 -7.57 -0.67
CA LEU A 30 6.90 -6.78 -1.91
C LEU A 30 5.69 -7.02 -2.82
N TYR A 31 5.07 -5.94 -3.27
CA TYR A 31 3.98 -5.95 -4.24
C TYR A 31 4.36 -5.13 -5.46
N SER A 32 4.05 -5.65 -6.66
CA SER A 32 4.08 -4.91 -7.91
C SER A 32 2.65 -4.47 -8.27
N CYS A 33 2.47 -3.20 -8.61
CA CYS A 33 1.17 -2.59 -8.84
C CYS A 33 1.12 -1.88 -10.19
N GLU A 34 -0.05 -1.94 -10.84
CA GLU A 34 -0.32 -1.27 -12.11
C GLU A 34 -1.70 -0.59 -12.10
N ASP A 35 -1.71 0.69 -12.48
CA ASP A 35 -2.91 1.52 -12.60
C ASP A 35 -2.85 2.36 -13.88
N ARG A 36 -3.58 2.00 -14.93
CA ARG A 36 -3.79 2.82 -16.14
C ARG A 36 -2.47 3.40 -16.73
N GLY A 37 -1.43 2.58 -16.83
CA GLY A 37 -0.11 2.98 -17.33
C GLY A 37 0.86 3.55 -16.28
N LEU A 38 0.45 3.65 -15.01
CA LEU A 38 1.33 3.87 -13.88
C LEU A 38 1.78 2.51 -13.32
N ARG A 39 3.10 2.30 -13.21
CA ARG A 39 3.67 1.11 -12.56
C ARG A 39 4.46 1.51 -11.34
N PHE A 40 4.24 0.82 -10.22
CA PHE A 40 4.93 1.09 -8.97
C PHE A 40 5.03 -0.16 -8.09
N GLU A 41 5.93 -0.12 -7.11
CA GLU A 41 6.15 -1.16 -6.12
C GLU A 41 5.77 -0.65 -4.74
N ILE A 42 5.27 -1.56 -3.90
CA ILE A 42 5.04 -1.33 -2.46
C ILE A 42 5.88 -2.35 -1.70
N LEU A 43 6.77 -1.85 -0.85
CA LEU A 43 7.61 -2.66 0.03
C LEU A 43 7.25 -2.39 1.49
N MET A 44 6.98 -3.44 2.26
CA MET A 44 6.60 -3.36 3.67
C MET A 44 7.70 -3.96 4.54
N GLU A 45 8.47 -3.12 5.23
CA GLU A 45 9.60 -3.57 6.05
C GLU A 45 9.28 -3.42 7.53
N HIS A 46 9.74 -4.39 8.32
CA HIS A 46 9.80 -4.24 9.77
C HIS A 46 11.00 -3.36 10.15
N VAL A 47 10.81 -2.45 11.10
CA VAL A 47 11.89 -1.60 11.62
C VAL A 47 12.25 -2.00 13.04
N GLN A 48 11.31 -1.88 13.98
CA GLN A 48 11.53 -2.20 15.39
C GLN A 48 10.21 -2.37 16.14
N GLY A 49 10.10 -3.40 17.00
CA GLY A 49 8.88 -3.64 17.78
C GLY A 49 7.65 -3.87 16.89
N HIS A 50 6.62 -3.05 17.04
CA HIS A 50 5.41 -3.07 16.20
C HIS A 50 5.46 -2.06 15.04
N LEU A 51 6.60 -1.40 14.83
CA LEU A 51 6.76 -0.40 13.79
C LEU A 51 7.11 -1.05 12.45
N HIS A 52 6.26 -0.79 11.45
CA HIS A 52 6.48 -1.17 10.06
C HIS A 52 6.55 0.07 9.18
N THR A 53 7.35 0.01 8.12
CA THR A 53 7.41 1.05 7.09
C THR A 53 6.80 0.54 5.80
N ILE A 54 6.07 1.41 5.12
CA ILE A 54 5.51 1.15 3.79
C ILE A 54 6.22 2.10 2.82
N LYS A 55 7.03 1.54 1.92
CA LYS A 55 7.77 2.29 0.92
C LYS A 55 7.09 2.13 -0.43
N PHE A 56 6.79 3.26 -1.07
CA PHE A 56 6.30 3.28 -2.44
C PHE A 56 7.45 3.64 -3.37
N LYS A 57 7.58 2.92 -4.48
CA LYS A 57 8.59 3.17 -5.51
C LYS A 57 7.94 3.21 -6.90
N ARG A 58 7.99 4.38 -7.55
CA ARG A 58 7.53 4.52 -8.94
C ARG A 58 8.51 3.82 -9.88
N LEU A 59 7.98 3.00 -10.79
CA LEU A 59 8.74 2.37 -11.88
C LEU A 59 8.50 3.11 -13.20
N GLU A 60 7.25 3.40 -13.52
CA GLU A 60 6.84 4.06 -14.77
C GLU A 60 5.61 4.93 -14.56
N GLY A 61 5.38 5.88 -15.46
CA GLY A 61 4.20 6.74 -15.49
C GLY A 61 4.42 8.11 -14.85
N SER A 62 3.37 8.92 -14.86
CA SER A 62 3.40 10.32 -14.39
C SER A 62 3.71 10.43 -12.91
N TRP A 63 4.69 11.28 -12.58
CA TRP A 63 5.04 11.61 -11.18
C TRP A 63 3.86 12.19 -10.41
N TRP A 64 3.05 13.04 -11.04
CA TRP A 64 1.89 13.66 -10.41
C TRP A 64 0.78 12.65 -10.11
N ALA A 65 0.51 11.76 -11.06
CA ALA A 65 -0.46 10.68 -10.88
C ALA A 65 -0.01 9.74 -9.76
N TYR A 66 1.27 9.34 -9.78
CA TYR A 66 1.90 8.55 -8.72
C TYR A 66 1.75 9.20 -7.35
N LYS A 67 2.15 10.46 -7.20
CA LYS A 67 2.09 11.17 -5.91
C LYS A 67 0.66 11.30 -5.40
N LYS A 68 -0.31 11.62 -6.28
CA LYS A 68 -1.72 11.70 -5.90
C LYS A 68 -2.25 10.35 -5.43
N LEU A 69 -1.88 9.28 -6.13
CA LEU A 69 -2.31 7.93 -5.81
C LEU A 69 -1.73 7.43 -4.48
N THR A 70 -0.44 7.62 -4.24
CA THR A 70 0.20 7.15 -3.00
C THR A 70 -0.32 7.88 -1.77
N VAL A 71 -0.63 9.18 -1.87
CA VAL A 71 -1.30 9.93 -0.79
C VAL A 71 -2.68 9.32 -0.50
N ALA A 72 -3.51 9.10 -1.53
CA ALA A 72 -4.83 8.51 -1.35
C ALA A 72 -4.78 7.10 -0.74
N ILE A 73 -3.78 6.29 -1.08
CA ILE A 73 -3.59 4.96 -0.47
C ILE A 73 -3.18 5.10 1.01
N THR A 74 -2.30 6.06 1.31
CA THR A 74 -1.83 6.31 2.69
C THR A 74 -2.99 6.75 3.59
N ASP A 75 -3.83 7.65 3.10
CA ASP A 75 -5.00 8.15 3.84
C ASP A 75 -6.00 7.03 4.17
N ASP A 76 -6.23 6.10 3.24
CA ASP A 76 -7.08 4.91 3.50
C ASP A 76 -6.53 4.01 4.61
N ILE A 77 -5.21 3.76 4.57
CA ILE A 77 -4.54 2.89 5.55
C ILE A 77 -4.62 3.51 6.95
N GLN A 78 -4.46 4.83 7.04
CA GLN A 78 -4.53 5.59 8.30
C GLN A 78 -5.97 5.80 8.81
N SER A 79 -6.94 6.07 7.93
CA SER A 79 -8.34 6.31 8.34
C SER A 79 -9.04 5.09 8.93
N SER A 80 -8.46 3.90 8.77
CA SER A 80 -8.96 2.64 9.30
C SER A 80 -8.95 2.54 10.83
N GLU A 81 -8.52 3.57 11.57
CA GLU A 81 -8.54 3.65 13.05
C GLU A 81 -9.62 4.59 13.65
N VAL A 82 -10.48 5.23 12.86
CA VAL A 82 -11.52 6.11 13.42
C VAL A 82 -12.90 5.43 13.44
N MET A 83 -13.11 4.56 14.43
CA MET A 83 -14.44 4.41 15.04
C MET A 83 -14.44 5.20 16.34
N VAL A 84 -14.84 6.48 16.25
CA VAL A 84 -15.34 7.19 17.42
C VAL A 84 -16.78 6.70 17.62
N ARG A 85 -17.02 6.25 18.85
CA ARG A 85 -18.23 5.65 19.41
C ARG A 85 -19.56 6.16 18.85
#